data_AF-X1GM22-F1
#
_entry.id   AF-X1GM22-F1
#
_cell.length_a   1.000
_cell.length_b   1.000
_cell.length_c   1.000
_cell.angle_alpha   90.00
_cell.angle_beta   90.00
_cell.angle_gamma   90.00
#
_symmetry.space_group_name_H-M   'P 1'
#
loop_
_entity.id
_entity.type
_entity.pdbx_description
1 polymer ?
#
loop_
_entity_poly.entity_id
_entity_poly.type
_entity_poly.pdbx_seq_one_letter_code
_entity_poly.pdbx_strand_id
1 'polypeptide(L)' 'FWFLIGGDGTVKVSLVEVGNAIVELLQPIGGEGVMAKFLEKRGEGIHHLCYEVDDINAEVESLKAKGMS' A
#
# COMPACT_ATOMS: atom_id res chain seq x y z
N PHE A 1 -1.23 -12.93 10.87
CA PHE A 1 -0.19 -12.47 11.82
C PHE A 1 -0.13 -10.95 11.69
N TRP A 2 -0.28 -10.17 12.78
CA TRP A 2 -0.50 -8.71 12.71
C TRP A 2 0.82 -7.95 12.74
N PHE A 3 1.08 -7.08 11.76
CA PHE A 3 2.25 -6.21 11.73
C PHE A 3 1.86 -4.75 11.97
N LEU A 4 2.76 -3.98 12.58
CA LEU A 4 2.69 -2.53 12.68
C LEU A 4 3.74 -1.94 11.74
N ILE A 5 3.32 -1.09 10.81
CA ILE A 5 4.22 -0.37 9.91
C ILE A 5 4.15 1.12 10.25
N GLY A 6 5.31 1.70 10.57
CA GLY A 6 5.45 3.12 10.91
C GLY A 6 5.87 3.93 9.68
N GLY A 7 4.98 4.82 9.24
CA GLY A 7 5.23 5.84 8.22
C GLY A 7 4.76 7.21 8.71
N ASP A 8 4.03 7.97 7.88
CA ASP A 8 3.37 9.23 8.26
C ASP A 8 2.16 9.05 9.22
N GLY A 9 1.99 7.83 9.74
CA GLY A 9 1.02 7.38 10.72
C GLY A 9 1.32 5.93 11.10
N THR A 10 0.67 5.42 12.14
CA THR A 10 0.78 4.00 12.53
C THR A 10 -0.36 3.23 11.87
N VAL A 11 -0.06 2.14 11.17
CA VAL A 11 -1.07 1.28 10.53
C VAL A 11 -0.94 -0.14 11.05
N LYS A 12 -2.08 -0.74 11.41
CA LYS A 12 -2.21 -2.18 11.66
C LYS A 12 -2.51 -2.88 10.33
N VAL A 13 -1.71 -3.89 10.02
CA VAL A 13 -1.78 -4.62 8.76
C VAL A 13 -2.17 -6.07 9.01
N SER A 14 -3.08 -6.59 8.18
CA SER A 14 -3.37 -8.01 8.05
C SER A 14 -3.22 -8.44 6.59
N LEU A 15 -2.47 -9.52 6.36
CA LEU A 15 -2.24 -10.09 5.04
C LEU A 15 -3.14 -11.31 4.84
N VAL A 16 -3.80 -11.38 3.68
CA VAL A 16 -4.64 -12.50 3.29
C VAL A 16 -4.16 -13.03 1.94
N GLU A 17 -3.65 -14.25 1.91
CA GLU A 17 -3.26 -14.92 0.67
C GLU A 17 -4.50 -15.33 -0.13
N VAL A 18 -4.56 -14.96 -1.41
CA VAL A 18 -5.65 -15.28 -2.33
C VAL A 18 -5.06 -15.70 -3.66
N GLY A 19 -4.92 -17.02 -3.86
CA GLY A 19 -4.30 -17.56 -5.07
C GLY A 19 -2.85 -17.10 -5.22
N ASN A 20 -2.56 -16.35 -6.28
CA ASN A 20 -1.24 -15.78 -6.56
C ASN A 20 -1.09 -14.31 -6.12
N ALA A 21 -2.00 -13.81 -5.29
CA ALA A 21 -2.00 -12.44 -4.80
C ALA A 21 -2.11 -12.40 -3.27
N ILE A 22 -1.75 -11.25 -2.70
CA ILE A 22 -1.94 -10.94 -1.28
C ILE A 22 -2.88 -9.74 -1.20
N VAL A 23 -3.96 -9.88 -0.42
CA VAL A 23 -4.82 -8.76 -0.04
C VAL A 23 -4.33 -8.22 1.30
N GLU A 24 -3.89 -6.96 1.29
CA GLU A 24 -3.50 -6.25 2.51
C GLU A 24 -4.68 -5.44 3.06
N LEU A 25 -5.10 -5.75 4.28
CA LEU A 25 -6.06 -4.95 5.02
C LEU A 25 -5.30 -3.95 5.90
N LEU A 26 -5.55 -2.67 5.66
CA LEU A 26 -4.87 -1.56 6.32
C LEU A 26 -5.83 -0.81 7.24
N GLN A 27 -5.53 -0.80 8.54
CA GLN A 27 -6.28 -0.05 9.54
C GLN A 27 -5.40 1.02 10.17
N PRO A 28 -5.66 2.33 9.95
CA PRO A 28 -4.94 3.38 10.66
C PRO A 28 -5.17 3.30 12.17
N ILE A 29 -4.11 3.53 12.93
CA ILE A 29 -4.13 3.68 14.39
C ILE A 29 -3.89 5.15 14.71
N GLY A 30 -4.85 5.77 15.38
CA GLY A 30 -4.90 7.22 15.51
C GLY A 30 -5.51 7.87 14.26
N GLY A 31 -6.19 9.00 14.43
CA GLY A 31 -6.90 9.69 13.33
C GLY A 31 -6.01 10.45 12.35
N GLU A 32 -4.74 10.05 12.22
CA GLU A 32 -3.71 10.77 11.45
C GLU A 32 -3.02 9.85 10.42
N GLY A 33 -2.29 10.44 9.48
CA GLY A 33 -1.55 9.73 8.41
C GLY A 33 -2.32 9.50 7.10
N VAL A 34 -1.63 8.96 6.07
CA VAL A 34 -2.21 8.79 4.71
C VAL A 34 -3.48 7.94 4.75
N MET A 35 -3.48 6.82 5.48
CA MET A 35 -4.64 5.92 5.51
C MET A 35 -5.88 6.56 6.15
N ALA A 36 -5.70 7.33 7.23
CA ALA A 36 -6.82 8.05 7.85
C ALA A 36 -7.41 9.09 6.88
N LYS A 37 -6.55 9.87 6.20
CA LYS A 37 -6.96 10.86 5.19
C LYS A 37 -7.62 10.22 3.97
N PHE A 38 -7.19 9.02 3.58
CA PHE A 38 -7.82 8.28 2.49
C PHE A 38 -9.25 7.88 2.85
N LEU A 39 -9.45 7.28 4.04
CA LEU A 39 -10.77 6.88 4.52
C LEU A 39 -11.71 8.08 4.67
N GLU A 40 -11.23 9.22 5.18
CA GLU A 40 -12.03 10.45 5.29
C GLU A 40 -12.53 10.94 3.92
N LYS A 41 -11.67 10.88 2.90
CA LYS A 41 -11.96 11.43 1.57
C LYS A 41 -12.74 10.47 0.66
N ARG A 42 -12.54 9.17 0.81
CA ARG A 42 -12.98 8.15 -0.15
C ARG A 42 -13.83 7.03 0.48
N GLY A 43 -13.82 6.89 1.80
CA GLY A 43 -14.35 5.71 2.47
C GLY A 43 -13.45 4.47 2.29
N GLU A 44 -13.95 3.32 2.72
CA GLU A 44 -13.27 2.03 2.54
C GLU A 44 -13.20 1.64 1.06
N GLY A 45 -12.08 1.02 0.66
CA GLY A 45 -11.90 0.56 -0.71
C GLY A 45 -10.46 0.20 -1.06
N ILE A 46 -10.23 -0.06 -2.34
CA ILE A 46 -8.90 -0.37 -2.88
C ILE A 46 -8.06 0.92 -2.88
N HIS A 47 -6.93 0.90 -2.16
CA HIS A 47 -6.03 2.05 -2.06
C HIS A 47 -4.96 2.06 -3.17
N HIS A 48 -4.29 0.93 -3.40
CA HIS A 48 -3.33 0.75 -4.49
C HIS A 48 -3.21 -0.72 -4.89
N LEU A 49 -2.53 -0.98 -6.00
CA LEU A 49 -2.02 -2.30 -6.37
C LEU A 49 -0.49 -2.29 -6.24
N CYS A 50 0.06 -3.35 -5.69
CA CYS A 50 1.50 -3.53 -5.54
C CYS A 50 1.96 -4.71 -6.40
N TYR A 51 3.03 -4.52 -7.15
CA TYR A 51 3.63 -5.55 -8.00
C TYR A 51 5.06 -5.80 -7.53
N GLU A 52 5.38 -7.08 -7.32
CA GLU A 52 6.76 -7.52 -7.12
C GLU A 52 7.49 -7.53 -8.47
N VAL A 53 8.74 -7.07 -8.47
CA VAL A 53 9.59 -6.96 -9.66
C VAL A 53 10.99 -7.46 -9.33
N ASP A 54 11.68 -8.01 -10.32
CA ASP A 54 13.01 -8.61 -10.12
C ASP A 54 14.08 -7.58 -9.74
N ASP A 55 14.02 -6.37 -10.31
CA ASP A 55 14.92 -5.25 -10.00
C ASP A 55 14.13 -3.93 -9.97
N ILE A 56 14.03 -3.36 -8.77
CA ILE A 56 13.31 -2.11 -8.54
C ILE A 56 13.90 -0.93 -9.30
N ASN A 57 15.22 -0.84 -9.44
CA ASN A 57 15.85 0.28 -10.13
C ASN A 57 15.62 0.18 -11.64
N ALA A 58 15.76 -1.02 -12.20
CA ALA A 58 15.50 -1.25 -13.61
C ALA A 58 14.04 -0.97 -13.98
N GLU A 59 13.07 -1.42 -13.15
CA GLU A 59 11.66 -1.16 -13.43
C GLU A 59 11.30 0.31 -13.26
N VAL A 60 11.84 1.01 -12.25
CA VAL A 60 11.62 2.46 -12.10
C VAL A 60 12.09 3.23 -13.35
N GLU A 61 13.27 2.92 -13.90
CA GLU A 61 13.74 3.57 -15.13
C GLU A 61 12.89 3.20 -16.36
N SER A 62 12.45 1.94 -16.47
CA SER A 62 11.49 1.48 -17.48
C SER A 62 10.17 2.27 -17.43
N LEU A 63 9.60 2.49 -16.23
CA LEU A 63 8.35 3.23 -16.04
C LEU A 63 8.54 4.73 -16.30
N LYS A 64 9.66 5.32 -15.89
CA LYS A 64 10.01 6.71 -16.23
C LYS A 64 10.13 6.92 -17.73
N ALA A 65 10.77 6.00 -18.44
CA ALA A 65 10.87 6.04 -19.91
C ALA A 65 9.50 5.96 -20.60
N LYS A 66 8.51 5.34 -19.94
CA LYS A 66 7.10 5.29 -20.38
C LYS A 66 6.27 6.50 -19.93
N GLY A 67 6.88 7.48 -19.26
CA GLY A 67 6.23 8.72 -18.83
C GLY A 67 5.56 8.68 -17.46
N MET A 68 5.81 7.66 -16.63
CA MET A 68 5.36 7.64 -15.24
C MET A 68 6.33 8.46 -14.37
N SER A 69 5.78 9.24 -13.43
CA SER A 69 6.53 10.15 -12.54
C SER A 69 6.76 9.57 -11.16
#